data_AF-A0A936G513-F1
#
_entry.id   AF-A0A936G513-F1
#
_cell.length_a   1.000
_cell.length_b   1.000
_cell.length_c   1.000
_cell.angle_alpha   90.00
_cell.angle_beta   90.00
_cell.angle_gamma   90.00
#
_symmetry.space_group_name_H-M   'P 1'
#
loop_
_entity.id
_entity.type
_entity.pdbx_description
1 polymer ?
#
loop_
_entity_poly.entity_id
_entity_poly.type
_entity_poly.pdbx_seq_one_letter_code
_entity_poly.pdbx_strand_id
1 'polypeptide(L)'
;MISFWREVDSVCKKNKAVFLKVEPDSWDDSFRLPPSAFRISPHNIQPPRTITISIKEDDEQILARMKPKCRYNIRLAEKKGITTRAWDDIPAFHEMMTVTGGRDKFGVHSQEYYQRAYELFHPKGTCELLVAEFEGKPLASLMVFANGKRAWYVYGASNDQERNRMPTYLLQWEAIRWAKACGCDE
;
A
#
# COMPACT_ATOMS: atom_id res chain seq x y z
N MET A 1 -27.33 -13.26 2.08
CA MET A 1 -26.09 -14.06 2.25
C MET A 1 -26.14 -15.38 1.50
N ILE A 2 -27.20 -16.20 1.63
CA ILE A 2 -27.35 -17.44 0.84
C ILE A 2 -27.43 -17.18 -0.68
N SER A 3 -28.13 -16.11 -1.09
CA SER A 3 -28.22 -15.68 -2.50
C SER A 3 -26.84 -15.38 -3.11
N PHE A 4 -26.02 -14.60 -2.41
CA PHE A 4 -24.66 -14.25 -2.83
C PHE A 4 -23.79 -15.47 -3.13
N TRP A 5 -23.70 -16.43 -2.20
CA TRP A 5 -22.86 -17.61 -2.41
C TRP A 5 -23.36 -18.52 -3.54
N ARG A 6 -24.67 -18.56 -3.81
CA ARG A 6 -25.23 -19.27 -4.97
C ARG A 6 -24.84 -18.62 -6.30
N GLU A 7 -24.84 -17.29 -6.36
CA GLU A 7 -24.38 -16.55 -7.54
C GLU A 7 -22.89 -16.74 -7.78
N VAL A 8 -22.07 -16.68 -6.72
CA VAL A 8 -20.64 -16.96 -6.81
C VAL A 8 -20.38 -18.38 -7.32
N ASP A 9 -21.07 -19.40 -6.79
CA ASP A 9 -20.97 -20.79 -7.26
C ASP A 9 -21.35 -20.92 -8.75
N SER A 10 -22.40 -20.23 -9.19
CA SER A 10 -22.80 -20.19 -10.61
C SER A 10 -21.70 -19.62 -11.51
N VAL A 11 -21.07 -18.51 -11.09
CA VAL A 11 -19.94 -17.91 -11.81
C VAL A 11 -18.73 -18.84 -11.82
N CYS A 12 -18.40 -19.49 -10.70
CA CYS A 12 -17.32 -20.48 -10.62
C CYS A 12 -17.53 -21.63 -11.61
N LYS A 13 -18.74 -22.20 -11.67
CA LYS A 13 -19.09 -23.27 -12.62
C LYS A 13 -18.99 -22.81 -14.07
N LYS A 14 -19.51 -21.62 -14.39
CA LYS A 14 -19.42 -21.03 -15.74
C LYS A 14 -17.97 -20.85 -16.20
N ASN A 15 -17.08 -20.45 -15.29
CA ASN A 15 -15.65 -20.25 -15.56
C ASN A 15 -14.80 -21.52 -15.35
N LYS A 16 -15.42 -22.69 -15.11
CA LYS A 16 -14.73 -23.97 -14.89
C LYS A 16 -13.68 -23.89 -13.76
N ALA A 17 -13.96 -23.12 -12.71
CA ALA A 17 -13.07 -23.00 -11.56
C ALA A 17 -12.97 -24.34 -10.82
N VAL A 18 -11.75 -24.75 -10.46
CA VAL A 18 -11.50 -26.01 -9.72
C VAL A 18 -11.85 -25.86 -8.24
N PHE A 19 -11.56 -24.70 -7.66
CA PHE A 19 -11.96 -24.34 -6.30
C PHE A 19 -12.12 -22.82 -6.20
N LEU A 20 -12.87 -22.39 -5.19
CA LEU A 20 -12.95 -20.99 -4.77
C LEU A 20 -12.17 -20.84 -3.46
N LYS A 21 -11.31 -19.83 -3.39
CA LYS A 21 -10.60 -19.44 -2.18
C LYS A 21 -10.93 -18.00 -1.84
N VAL A 22 -11.26 -17.77 -0.57
CA VAL A 22 -11.63 -16.47 -0.04
C VAL A 22 -10.78 -16.21 1.20
N GLU A 23 -10.10 -15.07 1.23
CA GLU A 23 -9.31 -14.59 2.36
C GLU A 23 -9.86 -13.21 2.74
N PRO A 24 -10.95 -13.17 3.54
CA PRO A 24 -11.58 -11.90 3.92
C PRO A 24 -10.67 -11.11 4.85
N ASP A 25 -10.67 -9.79 4.70
CA ASP A 25 -10.03 -8.85 5.64
C ASP A 25 -10.93 -8.66 6.89
N SER A 26 -11.25 -9.79 7.55
CA SER A 26 -12.06 -9.88 8.76
C SER A 26 -11.19 -10.43 9.87
N TRP A 27 -10.89 -9.59 10.85
CA TRP A 27 -10.05 -9.95 12.01
C TRP A 27 -10.87 -10.43 13.20
N ASP A 28 -12.20 -10.31 13.11
CA ASP A 28 -13.18 -10.82 14.07
C ASP A 28 -14.03 -11.94 13.45
N ASP A 29 -14.87 -12.57 14.28
CA ASP A 29 -15.80 -13.62 13.88
C ASP A 29 -17.04 -13.09 13.11
N SER A 30 -17.01 -11.85 12.61
CA SER A 30 -18.15 -11.26 11.91
C SER A 30 -18.39 -11.88 10.53
N PHE A 31 -17.34 -12.40 9.89
CA PHE A 31 -17.46 -13.04 8.58
C PHE A 31 -18.04 -14.45 8.67
N ARG A 32 -19.33 -14.56 8.40
CA ARG A 32 -20.07 -15.83 8.43
C ARG A 32 -19.97 -16.56 7.09
N LEU A 33 -19.16 -17.61 7.05
CA LEU A 33 -19.15 -18.57 5.94
C LEU A 33 -20.40 -19.48 5.99
N PRO A 34 -20.89 -19.96 4.84
CA PRO A 34 -21.87 -21.05 4.82
C PRO A 34 -21.21 -22.32 5.40
N PRO A 35 -21.73 -22.89 6.51
CA PRO A 35 -20.97 -23.84 7.35
C PRO A 35 -20.50 -25.13 6.67
N SER A 36 -21.13 -25.55 5.56
CA SER A 36 -20.88 -26.86 4.95
C SER A 36 -20.05 -26.86 3.67
N ALA A 37 -19.72 -25.69 3.09
CA ALA A 37 -19.13 -25.60 1.75
C ALA A 37 -17.63 -25.23 1.73
N PHE A 38 -17.10 -24.65 2.81
CA PHE A 38 -15.72 -24.20 2.87
C PHE A 38 -14.91 -25.00 3.88
N ARG A 39 -13.62 -25.17 3.58
CA ARG A 39 -12.61 -25.70 4.50
C ARG A 39 -11.51 -24.67 4.67
N ILE A 40 -10.89 -24.63 5.85
CA ILE A 40 -9.73 -23.77 6.11
C ILE A 40 -8.58 -24.22 5.20
N SER A 41 -7.98 -23.28 4.46
CA SER A 41 -6.81 -23.54 3.62
C SER A 41 -5.55 -23.55 4.49
N PRO A 42 -4.64 -24.53 4.34
CA PRO A 42 -3.36 -24.53 5.07
C PRO A 42 -2.35 -23.52 4.50
N HIS A 43 -2.63 -22.95 3.32
CA HIS A 43 -1.79 -21.95 2.67
C HIS A 43 -2.53 -20.62 2.70
N ASN A 44 -1.82 -19.51 2.88
CA ASN A 44 -2.38 -18.16 2.71
C ASN A 44 -1.76 -17.52 1.48
N ILE A 45 -2.56 -16.82 0.67
CA ILE A 45 -2.06 -15.97 -0.42
C ILE A 45 -1.73 -14.59 0.16
N GLN A 46 -2.66 -14.02 0.93
CA GLN A 46 -2.50 -12.77 1.65
C GLN A 46 -1.79 -12.98 2.98
N PRO A 47 -1.02 -11.97 3.47
CA PRO A 47 -0.43 -12.03 4.80
C PRO A 47 -1.50 -12.19 5.89
N PRO A 48 -1.40 -13.20 6.78
CA PRO A 48 -2.39 -13.42 7.85
C PRO A 48 -2.21 -12.46 9.04
N ARG A 49 -1.29 -11.49 8.92
CA ARG A 49 -1.02 -10.46 9.93
C ARG A 49 -0.61 -9.19 9.19
N THR A 50 -1.14 -8.06 9.65
CA THR A 50 -0.80 -6.74 9.12
C THR A 50 -0.58 -5.75 10.28
N ILE A 51 -0.07 -4.58 9.95
CA ILE A 51 0.05 -3.45 10.86
C ILE A 51 -0.89 -2.36 10.34
N THR A 52 -1.84 -1.97 11.18
CA THR A 52 -2.77 -0.88 10.90
C THR A 52 -2.49 0.27 11.85
N ILE A 53 -2.58 1.50 11.35
CA ILE A 53 -2.45 2.71 12.15
C ILE A 53 -3.72 3.54 11.98
N SER A 54 -4.27 4.09 13.06
CA SER A 54 -5.35 5.09 12.91
C SER A 54 -4.76 6.41 12.42
N ILE A 55 -5.41 7.06 11.46
CA ILE A 55 -5.10 8.40 10.91
C ILE A 55 -6.32 9.35 10.99
N LYS A 56 -7.30 9.04 11.84
CA LYS A 56 -8.52 9.84 12.04
C LYS A 56 -8.23 11.22 12.62
N GLU A 57 -7.34 11.27 13.59
CA GLU A 57 -6.96 12.46 14.35
C GLU A 57 -6.18 13.47 13.48
N ASP A 58 -6.03 14.72 13.92
CA ASP A 58 -5.25 15.70 13.15
C ASP A 58 -3.77 15.31 13.00
N ASP A 59 -3.06 15.99 12.08
CA ASP A 59 -1.67 15.70 11.76
C ASP A 59 -0.75 15.75 13.00
N GLU A 60 -0.98 16.69 13.92
CA GLU A 60 -0.18 16.83 15.14
C GLU A 60 -0.40 15.66 16.10
N GLN A 61 -1.65 15.22 16.25
CA GLN A 61 -2.05 14.08 17.06
C GLN A 61 -1.55 12.75 16.48
N ILE A 62 -1.61 12.58 15.16
CA ILE A 62 -1.02 11.40 14.49
C ILE A 62 0.48 11.38 14.73
N LEU A 63 1.16 12.50 14.48
CA LEU A 63 2.60 12.62 14.72
C LEU A 63 2.91 12.29 16.18
N ALA A 64 2.21 12.87 17.15
CA ALA A 64 2.47 12.68 18.58
C ALA A 64 2.47 11.20 19.02
N ARG A 65 1.65 10.35 18.38
CA ARG A 65 1.60 8.90 18.64
C ARG A 65 2.78 8.12 18.05
N MET A 66 3.48 8.68 17.06
CA MET A 66 4.67 8.04 16.51
C MET A 66 5.81 8.02 17.53
N LYS A 67 6.71 7.04 17.43
CA LYS A 67 7.96 7.02 18.21
C LYS A 67 8.73 8.34 18.03
N PRO A 68 9.35 8.91 19.08
CA PRO A 68 10.07 10.19 18.99
C PRO A 68 11.08 10.27 17.83
N LYS A 69 11.83 9.18 17.59
CA LYS A 69 12.79 9.09 16.48
C LYS A 69 12.14 9.20 15.09
N CYS A 70 10.93 8.68 14.92
CA CYS A 70 10.18 8.81 13.67
C CYS A 70 9.84 10.28 13.39
N ARG A 71 9.21 10.95 14.36
CA ARG A 71 8.86 12.38 14.25
C ARG A 71 10.08 13.27 14.04
N TYR A 72 11.19 12.93 14.67
CA TYR A 72 12.46 13.63 14.47
C TYR A 72 12.97 13.46 13.04
N ASN A 73 12.96 12.23 12.51
CA ASN A 73 13.46 11.94 11.16
C ASN A 73 12.59 12.56 10.06
N ILE A 74 11.28 12.68 10.24
CA ILE A 74 10.39 13.41 9.31
C ILE A 74 10.86 14.86 9.19
N ARG A 75 10.97 15.58 10.31
CA ARG A 75 11.45 16.98 10.34
C ARG A 75 12.90 17.12 9.85
N LEU A 76 13.73 16.12 10.15
CA LEU A 76 15.12 16.10 9.70
C LEU A 76 15.22 16.01 8.18
N ALA A 77 14.37 15.21 7.53
CA ALA A 77 14.34 15.07 6.09
C ALA A 77 14.00 16.40 5.40
N GLU A 78 12.95 17.08 5.86
CA GLU A 78 12.58 18.42 5.37
C GLU A 78 13.73 19.41 5.56
N LYS A 79 14.31 19.48 6.77
CA LYS A 79 15.46 20.35 7.08
C LYS A 79 16.68 20.05 6.20
N LYS A 80 16.84 18.81 5.75
CA LYS A 80 17.93 18.37 4.87
C LYS A 80 17.59 18.51 3.38
N GLY A 81 16.51 19.21 3.04
CA GLY A 81 16.16 19.54 1.66
C GLY A 81 15.47 18.40 0.92
N ILE A 82 14.97 17.38 1.61
CA ILE A 82 14.08 16.41 0.97
C ILE A 82 12.75 17.10 0.67
N THR A 83 12.28 16.91 -0.55
CA THR A 83 10.94 17.32 -0.99
C THR A 83 10.17 16.11 -1.47
N THR A 84 8.85 16.22 -1.52
CA THR A 84 7.94 15.16 -1.92
C THR A 84 6.91 15.71 -2.90
N ARG A 85 6.46 14.86 -3.82
CA ARG A 85 5.43 15.22 -4.80
C ARG A 85 4.75 13.98 -5.37
N ALA A 86 3.59 14.19 -5.97
CA ALA A 86 3.00 13.22 -6.89
C ALA A 86 3.95 12.98 -8.08
N TRP A 87 3.92 11.75 -8.57
CA TRP A 87 4.80 11.26 -9.62
C TRP A 87 4.05 10.28 -10.51
N ASP A 88 4.45 10.24 -11.76
CA ASP A 88 3.81 9.47 -12.84
C ASP A 88 4.83 8.70 -13.69
N ASP A 89 6.12 8.75 -13.32
CA ASP A 89 7.19 8.02 -13.99
C ASP A 89 7.25 6.56 -13.48
N ILE A 90 6.32 5.76 -13.97
CA ILE A 90 6.27 4.32 -13.70
C ILE A 90 7.54 3.58 -14.14
N PRO A 91 8.18 3.89 -15.29
CA PRO A 91 9.47 3.30 -15.65
C PRO A 91 10.56 3.51 -14.58
N ALA A 92 10.75 4.75 -14.12
CA ALA A 92 11.75 5.05 -13.09
C ALA A 92 11.39 4.42 -11.73
N PHE A 93 10.10 4.38 -11.38
CA PHE A 93 9.61 3.64 -10.21
C PHE A 93 9.96 2.15 -10.29
N HIS A 94 9.72 1.51 -11.45
CA HIS A 94 10.01 0.10 -11.66
C HIS A 94 11.51 -0.21 -11.61
N GLU A 95 12.36 0.68 -12.15
CA GLU A 95 13.81 0.57 -12.01
C GLU A 95 14.23 0.61 -10.53
N MET A 96 13.71 1.58 -9.76
CA MET A 96 13.97 1.68 -8.32
C MET A 96 13.50 0.43 -7.56
N MET A 97 12.35 -0.13 -7.95
CA MET A 97 11.82 -1.37 -7.37
C MET A 97 12.71 -2.57 -7.69
N THR A 98 13.22 -2.66 -8.92
CA THR A 98 14.15 -3.73 -9.33
C THR A 98 15.43 -3.72 -8.49
N VAL A 99 16.01 -2.53 -8.27
CA VAL A 99 17.18 -2.37 -7.40
C VAL A 99 16.85 -2.77 -5.96
N THR A 100 15.71 -2.31 -5.45
CA THR A 100 15.23 -2.63 -4.08
C THR A 100 15.02 -4.14 -3.91
N GLY A 101 14.34 -4.78 -4.86
CA GLY A 101 14.05 -6.21 -4.87
C GLY A 101 15.31 -7.07 -4.98
N GLY A 102 16.30 -6.66 -5.78
CA GLY A 102 17.60 -7.32 -5.84
C GLY A 102 18.37 -7.25 -4.50
N ARG A 103 18.34 -6.10 -3.83
CA ARG A 103 18.97 -5.89 -2.51
C ARG A 103 18.28 -6.71 -1.41
N ASP A 104 16.96 -6.64 -1.34
CA ASP A 104 16.16 -7.20 -0.24
C ASP A 104 15.62 -8.61 -0.55
N LYS A 105 15.95 -9.16 -1.74
CA LYS A 105 15.67 -10.51 -2.23
C LYS A 105 14.19 -10.87 -2.33
N PHE A 106 13.39 -9.99 -2.94
CA PHE A 106 11.99 -10.26 -3.27
C PHE A 106 11.71 -10.14 -4.78
N GLY A 107 10.64 -10.80 -5.23
CA GLY A 107 10.20 -10.76 -6.62
C GLY A 107 9.53 -9.43 -6.96
N VAL A 108 9.95 -8.81 -8.06
CA VAL A 108 9.41 -7.54 -8.56
C VAL A 108 8.46 -7.85 -9.72
N HIS A 109 7.24 -7.30 -9.68
CA HIS A 109 6.32 -7.39 -10.82
C HIS A 109 6.86 -6.65 -12.04
N SER A 110 6.34 -6.95 -13.24
CA SER A 110 6.75 -6.24 -14.45
C SER A 110 6.32 -4.77 -14.42
N GLN A 111 6.97 -3.94 -15.25
CA GLN A 111 6.58 -2.54 -15.41
C GLN A 111 5.12 -2.39 -15.83
N GLU A 112 4.63 -3.25 -16.74
CA GLU A 112 3.25 -3.22 -17.24
C GLU A 112 2.24 -3.48 -16.12
N TYR A 113 2.60 -4.29 -15.13
CA TYR A 113 1.77 -4.55 -13.97
C TYR A 113 1.56 -3.28 -13.14
N TYR A 114 2.63 -2.55 -12.83
CA TYR A 114 2.55 -1.29 -12.10
C TYR A 114 1.84 -0.20 -12.91
N GLN A 115 2.13 -0.11 -14.21
CA GLN A 115 1.46 0.82 -15.13
C GLN A 115 -0.05 0.56 -15.13
N ARG A 116 -0.45 -0.71 -15.27
CA ARG A 116 -1.86 -1.10 -15.29
C ARG A 116 -2.56 -0.78 -13.98
N ALA A 117 -1.90 -1.00 -12.85
CA ALA A 117 -2.44 -0.63 -11.54
C ALA A 117 -2.65 0.90 -11.46
N TYR A 118 -1.64 1.69 -11.80
CA TYR A 118 -1.73 3.14 -11.76
C TYR A 118 -2.88 3.67 -12.65
N GLU A 119 -2.96 3.23 -13.90
CA GLU A 119 -4.02 3.64 -14.84
C GLU A 119 -5.45 3.26 -14.40
N LEU A 120 -5.61 2.17 -13.66
CA LEU A 120 -6.91 1.70 -13.19
C LEU A 120 -7.45 2.48 -11.99
N PHE A 121 -6.56 3.01 -11.15
CA PHE A 121 -6.91 3.54 -9.82
C PHE A 121 -6.58 5.02 -9.62
N HIS A 122 -5.52 5.54 -10.25
CA HIS A 122 -5.13 6.95 -10.13
C HIS A 122 -6.19 7.91 -10.68
N PRO A 123 -6.78 7.71 -11.89
CA PRO A 123 -7.83 8.59 -12.40
C PRO A 123 -9.11 8.64 -11.54
N LYS A 124 -9.28 7.67 -10.64
CA LYS A 124 -10.40 7.61 -9.69
C LYS A 124 -10.11 8.30 -8.36
N GLY A 125 -8.90 8.85 -8.18
CA GLY A 125 -8.43 9.40 -6.90
C GLY A 125 -8.21 8.33 -5.82
N THR A 126 -8.04 7.07 -6.21
CA THR A 126 -7.89 5.92 -5.29
C THR A 126 -6.47 5.32 -5.29
N CYS A 127 -5.54 5.95 -6.01
CA CYS A 127 -4.13 5.59 -6.02
C CYS A 127 -3.28 6.83 -6.29
N GLU A 128 -2.13 6.92 -5.65
CA GLU A 128 -1.12 7.91 -5.95
C GLU A 128 0.27 7.29 -5.87
N LEU A 129 1.13 7.65 -6.83
CA LEU A 129 2.55 7.35 -6.76
C LEU A 129 3.24 8.61 -6.25
N LEU A 130 3.89 8.50 -5.11
CA LEU A 130 4.64 9.57 -4.47
C LEU A 130 6.14 9.31 -4.62
N VAL A 131 6.90 10.38 -4.78
CA VAL A 131 8.37 10.35 -4.79
C VAL A 131 8.93 11.32 -3.77
N ALA A 132 10.02 10.93 -3.12
CA ALA A 132 10.87 11.81 -2.31
C ALA A 132 12.19 12.07 -3.04
N GLU A 133 12.56 13.34 -3.14
CA GLU A 133 13.68 13.81 -3.95
C GLU A 133 14.60 14.72 -3.15
N PHE A 134 15.88 14.71 -3.51
CA PHE A 134 16.86 15.70 -3.07
C PHE A 134 17.48 16.34 -4.30
N GLU A 135 17.42 17.67 -4.41
CA GLU A 135 17.95 18.42 -5.58
C GLU A 135 17.44 17.87 -6.93
N GLY A 136 16.15 17.50 -6.99
CA GLY A 136 15.50 16.94 -8.18
C GLY A 136 15.83 15.47 -8.47
N LYS A 137 16.61 14.81 -7.61
CA LYS A 137 16.97 13.40 -7.76
C LYS A 137 16.04 12.49 -6.94
N PRO A 138 15.33 11.54 -7.56
CA PRO A 138 14.53 10.53 -6.86
C PRO A 138 15.36 9.66 -5.91
N LEU A 139 14.93 9.59 -4.65
CA LEU A 139 15.58 8.80 -3.59
C LEU A 139 14.71 7.65 -3.09
N ALA A 140 13.42 7.90 -2.96
CA ALA A 140 12.43 6.91 -2.55
C ALA A 140 11.11 7.15 -3.25
N SER A 141 10.32 6.11 -3.42
CA SER A 141 9.00 6.18 -4.00
C SER A 141 8.06 5.16 -3.37
N LEU A 142 6.77 5.47 -3.35
CA LEU A 142 5.74 4.53 -2.94
C LEU A 142 4.45 4.76 -3.70
N MET A 143 3.73 3.67 -3.94
CA MET A 143 2.39 3.69 -4.52
C MET A 143 1.39 3.31 -3.42
N VAL A 144 0.56 4.29 -3.04
CA VAL A 144 -0.46 4.17 -2.00
C VAL A 144 -1.83 4.05 -2.66
N PHE A 145 -2.69 3.20 -2.09
CA PHE A 145 -4.05 2.95 -2.58
C PHE A 145 -5.07 3.26 -1.50
N ALA A 146 -6.25 3.76 -1.85
CA ALA A 146 -7.34 4.05 -0.93
C ALA A 146 -8.65 3.41 -1.39
N ASN A 147 -9.41 2.83 -0.46
CA ASN A 147 -10.75 2.32 -0.70
C ASN A 147 -11.60 2.38 0.57
N GLY A 148 -12.74 3.06 0.49
CA GLY A 148 -13.59 3.30 1.65
C GLY A 148 -12.86 4.12 2.72
N LYS A 149 -12.70 3.55 3.92
CA LYS A 149 -12.04 4.19 5.06
C LYS A 149 -10.59 3.77 5.28
N ARG A 150 -10.03 2.94 4.39
CA ARG A 150 -8.68 2.40 4.53
C ARG A 150 -7.80 2.77 3.35
N ALA A 151 -6.53 3.04 3.63
CA ALA A 151 -5.46 3.11 2.66
C ALA A 151 -4.41 2.02 2.90
N TRP A 152 -3.69 1.66 1.84
CA TRP A 152 -2.63 0.65 1.88
C TRP A 152 -1.38 1.20 1.23
N TYR A 153 -0.26 1.13 1.95
CA TYR A 153 1.07 1.19 1.38
C TYR A 153 1.36 -0.16 0.70
N VAL A 154 1.10 -0.24 -0.62
CA VAL A 154 1.17 -1.52 -1.35
C VAL A 154 2.57 -1.75 -1.92
N TYR A 155 3.16 -0.72 -2.54
CA TYR A 155 4.49 -0.82 -3.13
C TYR A 155 5.37 0.32 -2.67
N GLY A 156 6.64 0.04 -2.37
CA GLY A 156 7.62 1.09 -2.16
C GLY A 156 9.04 0.64 -2.45
N ALA A 157 9.83 1.59 -2.90
CA ALA A 157 11.21 1.40 -3.31
C ALA A 157 12.05 2.56 -2.79
N SER A 158 13.34 2.30 -2.54
CA SER A 158 14.27 3.35 -2.13
C SER A 158 15.69 2.96 -2.45
N ASN A 159 16.46 3.93 -2.92
CA ASN A 159 17.89 3.76 -3.16
C ASN A 159 18.72 3.93 -1.86
N ASP A 160 20.01 3.60 -1.97
CA ASP A 160 20.96 3.70 -0.85
C ASP A 160 21.64 5.07 -0.74
N GLN A 161 21.41 5.92 -1.72
CA GLN A 161 22.00 7.25 -1.79
C GLN A 161 21.27 8.17 -0.80
N GLU A 162 22.02 9.08 -0.18
CA GLU A 162 21.46 10.09 0.73
C GLU A 162 20.58 9.51 1.87
N ARG A 163 20.77 8.23 2.26
CA ARG A 163 20.02 7.58 3.34
C ARG A 163 20.08 8.34 4.67
N ASN A 164 21.18 9.04 4.93
CA ASN A 164 21.36 9.93 6.09
C ASN A 164 20.38 11.12 6.11
N ARG A 165 19.70 11.41 5.00
CA ARG A 165 18.64 12.43 4.89
C ARG A 165 17.24 11.90 5.20
N MET A 166 17.08 10.59 5.42
CA MET A 166 15.80 9.98 5.82
C MET A 166 14.63 10.19 4.82
N PRO A 167 14.84 10.10 3.50
CA PRO A 167 13.78 10.41 2.52
C PRO A 167 12.51 9.57 2.69
N THR A 168 12.66 8.31 3.09
CA THR A 168 11.53 7.39 3.32
C THR A 168 10.63 7.80 4.47
N TYR A 169 11.14 8.53 5.48
CA TYR A 169 10.33 8.96 6.62
C TYR A 169 9.34 10.06 6.21
N LEU A 170 9.84 11.08 5.49
CA LEU A 170 8.97 12.13 4.97
C LEU A 170 7.99 11.56 3.94
N LEU A 171 8.45 10.67 3.05
CA LEU A 171 7.58 10.04 2.06
C LEU A 171 6.42 9.26 2.68
N GLN A 172 6.68 8.47 3.72
CA GLN A 172 5.62 7.75 4.44
C GLN A 172 4.66 8.71 5.14
N TRP A 173 5.17 9.82 5.67
CA TRP A 173 4.32 10.86 6.26
C TRP A 173 3.40 11.50 5.21
N GLU A 174 3.90 11.79 4.01
CA GLU A 174 3.06 12.26 2.91
C GLU A 174 2.00 11.26 2.47
N ALA A 175 2.33 9.98 2.44
CA ALA A 175 1.36 8.93 2.12
C ALA A 175 0.20 8.91 3.13
N ILE A 176 0.51 9.11 4.41
CA ILE A 176 -0.49 9.23 5.48
C ILE A 176 -1.36 10.48 5.26
N ARG A 177 -0.76 11.63 4.93
CA ARG A 177 -1.51 12.87 4.66
C ARG A 177 -2.39 12.75 3.42
N TRP A 178 -1.88 12.11 2.36
CA TRP A 178 -2.65 11.80 1.16
C TRP A 178 -3.85 10.90 1.48
N ALA A 179 -3.64 9.82 2.23
CA ALA A 179 -4.72 8.91 2.63
C ALA A 179 -5.80 9.65 3.45
N LYS A 180 -5.38 10.53 4.37
CA LYS A 180 -6.28 11.39 5.14
C LYS A 180 -7.09 12.32 4.24
N ALA A 181 -6.46 12.93 3.23
CA ALA A 181 -7.13 13.78 2.25
C ALA A 181 -8.16 13.00 1.39
N CYS A 182 -7.92 11.71 1.15
CA CYS A 182 -8.90 10.79 0.54
C CYS A 182 -10.05 10.40 1.48
N GLY A 183 -10.06 10.87 2.74
CA GLY A 183 -11.09 10.56 3.73
C GLY A 183 -10.92 9.22 4.42
N CYS A 184 -9.72 8.63 4.35
CA CYS A 184 -9.36 7.42 5.09
C CYS A 184 -9.12 7.72 6.57
N ASP A 185 -9.35 6.68 7.36
CA ASP A 185 -9.26 6.68 8.81
C ASP A 185 -8.11 5.77 9.29
N GLU A 186 -7.58 4.90 8.41
CA GLU A 186 -6.50 3.95 8.68
C GLU A 186 -5.73 3.54 7.42
#